data_AF-A0A4R4NG85-F1
#
_entry.id   AF-A0A4R4NG85-F1
#
_cell.length_a   1.000
_cell.length_b   1.000
_cell.length_c   1.000
_cell.angle_alpha   90.00
_cell.angle_beta   90.00
_cell.angle_gamma   90.00
#
_symmetry.space_group_name_H-M   'P 1'
#
loop_
_entity.id
_entity.type
_entity.pdbx_description
1 polymer ?
#
loop_
_entity_poly.entity_id
_entity_poly.type
_entity_poly.pdbx_seq_one_letter_code
_entity_poly.pdbx_strand_id
1 'polypeptide(L)'
;VYAGVLVGGAGAVGVVLERVSRRFGVHGLATAVATWAVLGGTSLGREGLAMARVLEQGDLEAARARLSHLCARDPEGMDAPGLSRAVVESVAENTSDASVAPLVWGAVAGIPGLLMYRAINTLDAMVGYRSPRYERFGWAAARLDDVANWVPARVTAGLVVACGRPGAWRVLRRDGKKHPSPNAGQVEAAFAGALDVRLGGVNAYGGRVERRPEMGDGRVPEVRDIRRAVKLSAAVTFAAAVVIGVLR
;
A
#
# COMPACT_ATOMS: atom_id res chain seq x y z
N VAL A 1 -21.71 3.81 12.20
CA VAL A 1 -21.58 5.01 13.07
C VAL A 1 -20.12 5.35 13.34
N TYR A 2 -19.34 4.48 14.02
CA TYR A 2 -17.92 4.75 14.37
C TYR A 2 -17.02 5.18 13.20
N ALA A 3 -16.93 4.37 12.12
CA ALA A 3 -16.11 4.70 10.95
C ALA A 3 -16.54 6.02 10.29
N GLY A 4 -17.85 6.26 10.19
CA GLY A 4 -18.39 7.51 9.65
C GLY A 4 -18.05 8.73 10.51
N VAL A 5 -18.03 8.61 11.84
CA VAL A 5 -17.66 9.71 12.74
C VAL A 5 -16.18 10.05 12.60
N LEU A 6 -15.29 9.06 12.54
CA LEU A 6 -13.86 9.31 12.41
C LEU A 6 -13.47 9.87 11.05
N VAL A 7 -13.99 9.26 9.97
CA VAL A 7 -13.73 9.74 8.60
C VAL A 7 -14.39 11.10 8.36
N GLY A 8 -15.63 11.28 8.82
CA GLY A 8 -16.35 12.55 8.71
C GLY A 8 -15.70 13.66 9.54
N GLY A 9 -15.21 13.34 10.75
CA GLY A 9 -14.44 14.25 11.59
C GLY A 9 -13.13 14.69 10.94
N ALA A 10 -12.36 13.74 10.38
CA ALA A 10 -11.15 14.06 9.63
C ALA A 10 -11.43 14.95 8.41
N GLY A 11 -12.52 14.68 7.69
CA GLY A 11 -12.99 15.52 6.59
C GLY A 11 -13.38 16.93 7.03
N ALA A 12 -14.13 17.06 8.13
CA ALA A 12 -14.54 18.36 8.68
C ALA A 12 -13.33 19.20 9.11
N VAL A 13 -12.35 18.58 9.79
CA VAL A 13 -11.07 19.22 10.13
C VAL A 13 -10.35 19.68 8.86
N GLY A 14 -10.30 18.84 7.83
CA GLY A 14 -9.71 19.20 6.55
C GLY A 14 -10.39 20.38 5.88
N VAL A 15 -11.72 20.45 5.89
CA VAL A 15 -12.49 21.57 5.31
C VAL A 15 -12.22 22.86 6.06
N VAL A 16 -12.20 22.81 7.39
CA VAL A 16 -11.89 23.98 8.23
C VAL A 16 -10.46 24.44 7.96
N LEU A 17 -9.48 23.53 7.98
CA LEU A 17 -8.07 23.84 7.71
C LEU A 17 -7.88 24.44 6.31
N GLU A 18 -8.56 23.91 5.30
CA GLU A 18 -8.51 24.44 3.95
C GLU A 18 -9.10 25.86 3.86
N ARG A 19 -10.28 26.10 4.43
CA ARG A 19 -10.92 27.43 4.41
C ARG A 19 -10.09 28.47 5.17
N VAL A 20 -9.60 28.11 6.35
CA VAL A 20 -8.77 29.00 7.17
C VAL A 20 -7.44 29.31 6.47
N SER A 21 -6.75 28.30 5.95
CA SER A 21 -5.47 28.51 5.25
C SER A 21 -5.61 29.37 3.99
N ARG A 22 -6.71 29.24 3.24
CA ARG A 22 -7.03 30.13 2.10
C ARG A 22 -7.26 31.58 2.57
N ARG A 23 -7.99 31.79 3.67
CA ARG A 23 -8.23 33.13 4.23
C ARG A 23 -6.94 33.87 4.60
N PHE A 24 -5.95 33.15 5.13
CA PHE A 24 -4.66 33.71 5.55
C PHE A 24 -3.56 33.64 4.48
N GLY A 25 -3.87 33.20 3.25
CA GLY A 25 -2.89 33.12 2.16
C GLY A 25 -1.82 32.02 2.31
N VAL A 26 -1.99 31.09 3.26
CA VAL A 26 -1.02 30.01 3.56
C VAL A 26 -1.48 28.63 3.04
N HIS A 27 -2.43 28.60 2.10
CA HIS A 27 -3.04 27.37 1.59
C HIS A 27 -2.03 26.37 1.00
N GLY A 28 -1.01 26.85 0.27
CA GLY A 28 0.04 25.99 -0.28
C GLY A 28 0.84 25.27 0.82
N LEU A 29 1.23 26.01 1.86
CA LEU A 29 1.94 25.43 3.01
C LEU A 29 1.05 24.43 3.77
N ALA A 30 -0.20 24.76 4.02
CA ALA A 30 -1.14 23.85 4.69
C ALA A 30 -1.34 22.56 3.89
N THR A 31 -1.44 22.65 2.57
CA THR A 31 -1.55 21.49 1.68
C THR A 31 -0.27 20.65 1.70
N ALA A 32 0.90 21.28 1.68
CA ALA A 32 2.19 20.58 1.75
C ALA A 32 2.35 19.83 3.09
N VAL A 33 2.01 20.47 4.22
CA VAL A 33 2.06 19.84 5.55
C VAL A 33 1.07 18.69 5.66
N ALA A 34 -0.17 18.89 5.20
CA ALA A 34 -1.18 17.82 5.20
C ALA A 34 -0.74 16.64 4.33
N THR A 35 -0.19 16.91 3.15
CA THR A 35 0.33 15.88 2.24
C THR A 35 1.49 15.11 2.89
N TRP A 36 2.45 15.82 3.49
CA TRP A 36 3.56 15.21 4.23
C TRP A 36 3.07 14.32 5.38
N ALA A 37 2.05 14.76 6.12
CA ALA A 37 1.54 14.02 7.28
C ALA A 37 0.82 12.71 6.90
N VAL A 38 0.20 12.65 5.72
CA VAL A 38 -0.56 11.46 5.29
C VAL A 38 0.26 10.47 4.45
N LEU A 39 1.35 10.93 3.83
CA LEU A 39 2.22 10.07 3.03
C LEU A 39 3.09 9.14 3.89
N GLY A 40 3.06 7.85 3.60
CA GLY A 40 3.82 6.81 4.29
C GLY A 40 4.98 6.21 3.47
N GLY A 41 5.15 6.58 2.19
CA GLY A 41 6.13 5.96 1.28
C GLY A 41 7.58 5.94 1.79
N THR A 42 8.03 6.99 2.47
CA THR A 42 9.39 7.04 3.06
C THR A 42 9.57 6.03 4.18
N SER A 43 8.57 5.85 5.05
CA SER A 43 8.61 4.86 6.13
C SER A 43 8.54 3.45 5.57
N LEU A 44 7.69 3.20 4.57
CA LEU A 44 7.62 1.92 3.85
C LEU A 44 8.98 1.54 3.24
N GLY A 45 9.63 2.47 2.55
CA GLY A 45 10.93 2.25 1.95
C GLY A 45 12.02 1.96 3.00
N ARG A 46 12.04 2.70 4.11
CA ARG A 46 12.98 2.44 5.22
C ARG A 46 12.80 1.05 5.81
N GLU A 47 11.55 0.62 6.01
CA GLU A 47 11.26 -0.68 6.61
C GLU A 47 11.62 -1.84 5.66
N GLY A 48 11.28 -1.72 4.36
CA GLY A 48 11.71 -2.68 3.34
C GLY A 48 13.24 -2.79 3.24
N LEU A 49 13.97 -1.66 3.27
CA LEU A 49 15.43 -1.66 3.26
C LEU A 49 16.04 -2.21 4.55
N ALA A 50 15.40 -2.00 5.70
CA ALA A 50 15.82 -2.59 6.96
C ALA A 50 15.69 -4.12 6.92
N MET A 51 14.55 -4.63 6.43
CA MET A 51 14.36 -6.07 6.23
C MET A 51 15.38 -6.66 5.27
N ALA A 52 15.65 -6.00 4.13
CA ALA A 52 16.66 -6.45 3.18
C ALA A 52 18.04 -6.60 3.83
N ARG A 53 18.47 -5.64 4.68
CA ARG A 53 19.75 -5.71 5.39
C ARG A 53 19.82 -6.89 6.35
N VAL A 54 18.75 -7.15 7.11
CA VAL A 54 18.70 -8.26 8.07
C VAL A 54 18.77 -9.60 7.32
N LEU A 55 18.01 -9.75 6.23
CA LEU A 55 18.04 -10.97 5.40
C LEU A 55 19.38 -11.17 4.68
N GLU A 56 20.04 -10.10 4.24
CA GLU A 56 21.39 -10.14 3.65
C GLU A 56 22.44 -10.65 4.64
N GLN A 57 22.22 -10.45 5.95
CA GLN A 57 23.09 -10.95 7.02
C GLN A 57 22.79 -12.41 7.40
N GLY A 58 21.73 -13.01 6.85
CA GLY A 58 21.31 -14.38 7.17
C GLY A 58 20.56 -14.53 8.49
N ASP A 59 20.20 -13.43 9.15
CA ASP A 59 19.49 -13.45 10.44
C ASP A 59 17.98 -13.60 10.23
N LEU A 60 17.53 -14.85 10.08
CA LEU A 60 16.13 -15.17 9.87
C LEU A 60 15.26 -14.89 11.10
N GLU A 61 15.79 -15.02 12.30
CA GLU A 61 15.01 -14.76 13.53
C GLU A 61 14.69 -13.28 13.66
N ALA A 62 15.68 -12.40 13.47
CA ALA A 62 15.45 -10.97 13.46
C ALA A 62 14.54 -10.55 12.29
N ALA A 63 14.65 -11.18 11.12
CA ALA A 63 13.78 -10.90 9.99
C ALA A 63 12.32 -11.29 10.28
N ARG A 64 12.08 -12.46 10.89
CA ARG A 64 10.74 -12.91 11.30
C ARG A 64 10.13 -11.98 12.34
N ALA A 65 10.88 -11.60 13.38
CA ALA A 65 10.42 -10.66 14.40
C ALA A 65 10.00 -9.31 13.81
N ARG A 66 10.71 -8.87 12.76
CA ARG A 66 10.47 -7.59 12.10
C ARG A 66 9.30 -7.59 11.10
N LEU A 67 8.88 -8.75 10.59
CA LEU A 67 7.86 -8.83 9.53
C LEU A 67 6.53 -8.15 9.92
N SER A 68 6.19 -8.20 11.21
CA SER A 68 4.99 -7.58 11.79
C SER A 68 4.89 -6.06 11.57
N HIS A 69 6.01 -5.38 11.28
CA HIS A 69 6.02 -3.95 10.95
C HIS A 69 5.51 -3.66 9.53
N LEU A 70 5.44 -4.67 8.66
CA LEU A 70 5.02 -4.56 7.26
C LEU A 70 3.68 -5.23 7.00
N CYS A 71 3.45 -6.42 7.56
CA CYS A 71 2.18 -7.13 7.40
C CYS A 71 1.84 -7.99 8.61
N ALA A 72 0.56 -8.32 8.75
CA ALA A 72 0.03 -9.16 9.84
C ALA A 72 0.21 -10.68 9.60
N ARG A 73 1.10 -11.09 8.69
CA ARG A 73 1.34 -12.51 8.39
C ARG A 73 2.13 -13.15 9.52
N ASP A 74 1.87 -14.42 9.75
CA ASP A 74 2.66 -15.23 10.66
C ASP A 74 4.02 -15.54 10.01
N PRO A 75 5.14 -15.06 10.59
CA PRO A 75 6.46 -15.30 10.04
C PRO A 75 7.04 -16.68 10.40
N GLU A 76 6.35 -17.44 11.26
CA GLU A 76 6.84 -18.72 11.75
C GLU A 76 7.08 -19.71 10.59
N GLY A 77 8.26 -20.35 10.60
CA GLY A 77 8.67 -21.27 9.53
C GLY A 77 9.04 -20.63 8.19
N MET A 78 8.92 -19.32 8.01
CA MET A 78 9.32 -18.66 6.76
C MET A 78 10.84 -18.64 6.59
N ASP A 79 11.31 -19.04 5.41
CA ASP A 79 12.70 -18.90 4.99
C ASP A 79 12.95 -17.54 4.30
N ALA A 80 14.19 -17.29 3.86
CA ALA A 80 14.54 -16.02 3.23
C ALA A 80 13.68 -15.69 1.98
N PRO A 81 13.41 -16.63 1.05
CA PRO A 81 12.47 -16.39 -0.05
C PRO A 81 11.05 -16.07 0.41
N GLY A 82 10.52 -16.81 1.41
CA GLY A 82 9.19 -16.57 1.97
C GLY A 82 9.05 -15.17 2.57
N LEU A 83 10.05 -14.75 3.36
CA LEU A 83 10.13 -13.41 3.93
C LEU A 83 10.30 -12.34 2.85
N SER A 84 11.14 -12.60 1.84
CA SER A 84 11.33 -11.69 0.71
C SER A 84 10.05 -11.47 -0.08
N ARG A 85 9.30 -12.55 -0.35
CA ARG A 85 8.00 -12.47 -1.01
C ARG A 85 7.01 -11.66 -0.19
N ALA A 86 6.88 -11.95 1.11
CA ALA A 86 5.96 -11.23 1.99
C ALA A 86 6.25 -9.72 2.02
N VAL A 87 7.52 -9.34 2.01
CA VAL A 87 7.96 -7.95 1.99
C VAL A 87 7.69 -7.30 0.65
N VAL A 88 7.96 -7.97 -0.47
CA VAL A 88 7.68 -7.44 -1.82
C VAL A 88 6.18 -7.22 -2.02
N GLU A 89 5.34 -8.15 -1.58
CA GLU A 89 3.88 -8.01 -1.60
C GLU A 89 3.42 -6.84 -0.73
N SER A 90 3.95 -6.73 0.49
CA SER A 90 3.62 -5.62 1.41
C SER A 90 4.05 -4.27 0.83
N VAL A 91 5.22 -4.19 0.21
CA VAL A 91 5.70 -2.97 -0.46
C VAL A 91 4.80 -2.62 -1.64
N ALA A 92 4.40 -3.60 -2.46
CA ALA A 92 3.51 -3.36 -3.59
C ALA A 92 2.16 -2.80 -3.14
N GLU A 93 1.48 -3.48 -2.22
CA GLU A 93 0.18 -3.07 -1.68
C GLU A 93 0.26 -1.66 -1.07
N ASN A 94 1.22 -1.42 -0.17
CA ASN A 94 1.38 -0.14 0.50
C ASN A 94 1.91 0.98 -0.42
N THR A 95 2.49 0.70 -1.59
CA THR A 95 2.75 1.76 -2.58
C THR A 95 1.45 2.43 -3.00
N SER A 96 0.38 1.66 -3.17
CA SER A 96 -0.94 2.22 -3.46
C SER A 96 -1.46 2.97 -2.24
N ASP A 97 -1.52 2.27 -1.11
CA ASP A 97 -2.29 2.74 0.03
C ASP A 97 -1.63 3.91 0.76
N ALA A 98 -0.30 3.91 0.86
CA ALA A 98 0.45 4.89 1.64
C ALA A 98 1.05 6.02 0.81
N SER A 99 1.06 5.91 -0.53
CA SER A 99 1.64 6.92 -1.42
C SER A 99 0.66 7.42 -2.48
N VAL A 100 0.21 6.55 -3.38
CA VAL A 100 -0.57 6.99 -4.54
C VAL A 100 -1.99 7.41 -4.15
N ALA A 101 -2.67 6.66 -3.29
CA ALA A 101 -4.03 6.94 -2.89
C ALA A 101 -4.20 8.27 -2.14
N PRO A 102 -3.36 8.62 -1.14
CA PRO A 102 -3.40 9.96 -0.54
C PRO A 102 -3.22 11.06 -1.60
N LEU A 103 -2.27 10.91 -2.53
CA LEU A 103 -2.04 11.91 -3.58
C LEU A 103 -3.28 12.06 -4.48
N VAL A 104 -3.89 10.96 -4.91
CA VAL A 104 -5.09 10.97 -5.75
C VAL A 104 -6.25 11.67 -5.04
N TRP A 105 -6.53 11.32 -3.78
CA TRP A 105 -7.60 11.96 -3.02
C TRP A 105 -7.29 13.43 -2.70
N GLY A 106 -6.02 13.76 -2.46
CA GLY A 106 -5.55 15.13 -2.37
C GLY A 106 -5.79 15.93 -3.65
N ALA A 107 -5.58 15.32 -4.82
CA ALA A 107 -5.82 15.88 -6.15
C ALA A 107 -7.31 16.07 -6.48
N VAL A 108 -8.19 15.25 -5.91
CA VAL A 108 -9.65 15.33 -6.12
C VAL A 108 -10.28 16.32 -5.13
N ALA A 109 -9.97 16.21 -3.85
CA ALA A 109 -10.71 16.87 -2.77
C ALA A 109 -9.87 17.75 -1.85
N GLY A 110 -8.59 18.00 -2.19
CA GLY A 110 -7.73 18.90 -1.42
C GLY A 110 -7.31 18.33 -0.06
N ILE A 111 -7.17 19.20 0.94
CA ILE A 111 -6.82 18.80 2.32
C ILE A 111 -7.86 17.83 2.91
N PRO A 112 -9.19 18.02 2.73
CA PRO A 112 -10.19 17.04 3.15
C PRO A 112 -9.92 15.64 2.57
N GLY A 113 -9.61 15.54 1.29
CA GLY A 113 -9.33 14.26 0.64
C GLY A 113 -8.14 13.53 1.25
N LEU A 114 -7.04 14.26 1.50
CA LEU A 114 -5.84 13.72 2.16
C LEU A 114 -6.18 13.11 3.53
N LEU A 115 -6.87 13.89 4.38
CA LEU A 115 -7.16 13.47 5.76
C LEU A 115 -8.22 12.37 5.83
N MET A 116 -9.28 12.46 5.02
CA MET A 116 -10.33 11.44 4.95
C MET A 116 -9.76 10.10 4.51
N TYR A 117 -8.97 10.09 3.42
CA TYR A 117 -8.38 8.86 2.94
C TYR A 117 -7.42 8.25 3.97
N ARG A 118 -6.57 9.07 4.61
CA ARG A 118 -5.68 8.59 5.68
C ARG A 118 -6.46 7.98 6.85
N ALA A 119 -7.60 8.57 7.22
CA ALA A 119 -8.47 8.02 8.25
C ALA A 119 -9.08 6.68 7.83
N ILE A 120 -9.53 6.53 6.57
CA ILE A 120 -10.06 5.27 6.02
C ILE A 120 -8.98 4.18 6.09
N ASN A 121 -7.80 4.45 5.55
CA ASN A 121 -6.69 3.49 5.52
C ASN A 121 -6.21 3.10 6.93
N THR A 122 -6.17 4.06 7.86
CA THR A 122 -5.81 3.78 9.26
C THR A 122 -6.88 2.91 9.94
N LEU A 123 -8.16 3.15 9.65
CA LEU A 123 -9.25 2.35 10.20
C LEU A 123 -9.18 0.90 9.72
N ASP A 124 -8.93 0.69 8.44
CA ASP A 124 -8.77 -0.67 7.92
C ASP A 124 -7.57 -1.38 8.57
N ALA A 125 -6.43 -0.71 8.70
CA ALA A 125 -5.26 -1.27 9.36
C ALA A 125 -5.48 -1.62 10.85
N MET A 126 -6.34 -0.88 11.56
CA MET A 126 -6.59 -1.14 12.99
C MET A 126 -7.69 -2.17 13.25
N VAL A 127 -8.78 -2.16 12.45
CA VAL A 127 -9.99 -2.94 12.74
C VAL A 127 -10.54 -3.73 11.56
N GLY A 128 -9.93 -3.64 10.38
CA GLY A 128 -10.35 -4.36 9.16
C GLY A 128 -10.05 -5.86 9.19
N TYR A 129 -9.10 -6.30 10.01
CA TYR A 129 -8.80 -7.72 10.17
C TYR A 129 -9.98 -8.49 10.77
N ARG A 130 -10.26 -9.69 10.23
CA ARG A 130 -11.22 -10.64 10.80
C ARG A 130 -10.68 -11.21 12.12
N SER A 131 -10.84 -10.46 13.20
CA SER A 131 -10.75 -11.00 14.56
C SER A 131 -12.16 -11.29 15.07
N PRO A 132 -12.36 -12.31 15.93
CA PRO A 132 -13.63 -12.57 16.61
C PRO A 132 -14.17 -11.34 17.37
N ARG A 133 -13.29 -10.38 17.70
CA ARG A 133 -13.62 -9.13 18.38
C ARG A 133 -14.19 -8.05 17.45
N TYR A 134 -13.80 -8.02 16.17
CA TYR A 134 -14.15 -6.93 15.23
C TYR A 134 -15.07 -7.37 14.09
N GLU A 135 -15.47 -8.65 14.04
CA GLU A 135 -16.24 -9.26 12.95
C GLU A 135 -17.50 -8.47 12.52
N ARG A 136 -18.18 -7.82 13.47
CA ARG A 136 -19.42 -7.05 13.22
C ARG A 136 -19.19 -5.65 12.63
N PHE A 137 -18.01 -5.05 12.76
CA PHE A 137 -17.73 -3.66 12.33
C PHE A 137 -16.53 -3.53 11.38
N GLY A 138 -15.58 -4.46 11.43
CA GLY A 138 -14.40 -4.49 10.56
C GLY A 138 -14.75 -4.64 9.09
N TRP A 139 -15.84 -5.36 8.78
CA TRP A 139 -16.34 -5.48 7.41
C TRP A 139 -16.69 -4.13 6.77
N ALA A 140 -17.29 -3.20 7.53
CA ALA A 140 -17.65 -1.88 7.01
C ALA A 140 -16.41 -1.01 6.76
N ALA A 141 -15.37 -1.14 7.60
CA ALA A 141 -14.09 -0.46 7.40
C ALA A 141 -13.37 -1.01 6.16
N ALA A 142 -13.24 -2.33 6.05
CA ALA A 142 -12.63 -2.99 4.90
C ALA A 142 -13.36 -2.70 3.59
N ARG A 143 -14.70 -2.65 3.61
CA ARG A 143 -15.49 -2.32 2.41
C ARG A 143 -15.33 -0.86 1.99
N LEU A 144 -15.24 0.06 2.96
CA LEU A 144 -15.00 1.47 2.68
C LEU A 144 -13.60 1.69 2.10
N ASP A 145 -12.60 1.00 2.64
CA ASP A 145 -11.23 1.02 2.12
C ASP A 145 -11.17 0.46 0.69
N ASP A 146 -11.79 -0.71 0.44
CA ASP A 146 -11.88 -1.31 -0.89
C ASP A 146 -12.45 -0.33 -1.93
N VAL A 147 -13.48 0.44 -1.56
CA VAL A 147 -14.07 1.44 -2.45
C VAL A 147 -13.15 2.64 -2.62
N ALA A 148 -12.57 3.14 -1.53
CA ALA A 148 -11.66 4.29 -1.56
C ALA A 148 -10.38 4.01 -2.36
N ASN A 149 -9.93 2.75 -2.40
CA ASN A 149 -8.74 2.31 -3.11
C ASN A 149 -9.00 1.78 -4.53
N TRP A 150 -10.26 1.71 -4.98
CA TRP A 150 -10.57 1.17 -6.31
C TRP A 150 -9.90 1.95 -7.46
N VAL A 151 -10.00 3.28 -7.46
CA VAL A 151 -9.31 4.14 -8.44
C VAL A 151 -7.80 4.18 -8.15
N PRO A 152 -7.34 4.51 -6.93
CA PRO A 152 -5.91 4.56 -6.63
C PRO A 152 -5.12 3.30 -6.98
N ALA A 153 -5.65 2.09 -6.73
CA ALA A 153 -4.98 0.84 -7.06
C ALA A 153 -4.74 0.69 -8.56
N ARG A 154 -5.70 1.12 -9.40
CA ARG A 154 -5.56 1.10 -10.86
C ARG A 154 -4.58 2.14 -11.37
N VAL A 155 -4.61 3.34 -10.79
CA VAL A 155 -3.62 4.38 -11.08
C VAL A 155 -2.22 3.89 -10.71
N THR A 156 -2.08 3.27 -9.54
CA THR A 156 -0.81 2.69 -9.07
C THR A 156 -0.31 1.61 -10.02
N ALA A 157 -1.16 0.65 -10.39
CA ALA A 157 -0.80 -0.40 -11.34
C ALA A 157 -0.39 0.17 -12.71
N GLY A 158 -1.09 1.20 -13.21
CA GLY A 158 -0.72 1.90 -14.44
C GLY A 158 0.64 2.60 -14.35
N LEU A 159 0.93 3.28 -13.24
CA LEU A 159 2.24 3.89 -13.00
C LEU A 159 3.34 2.84 -12.87
N VAL A 160 3.08 1.70 -12.24
CA VAL A 160 4.02 0.57 -12.18
C VAL A 160 4.32 0.06 -13.59
N VAL A 161 3.32 -0.04 -14.47
CA VAL A 161 3.52 -0.42 -15.87
C VAL A 161 4.37 0.61 -16.60
N ALA A 162 4.17 1.91 -16.36
CA ALA A 162 4.92 2.99 -16.99
C ALA A 162 6.38 3.09 -16.50
N CYS A 163 6.62 2.86 -15.20
CA CYS A 163 7.95 2.91 -14.58
C CYS A 163 8.71 1.57 -14.66
N GLY A 164 8.00 0.47 -14.91
CA GLY A 164 8.51 -0.89 -14.86
C GLY A 164 8.93 -1.45 -16.22
N ARG A 165 9.10 -2.78 -16.26
CA ARG A 165 9.44 -3.52 -17.49
C ARG A 165 8.18 -3.80 -18.32
N PRO A 166 8.30 -4.03 -19.64
CA PRO A 166 7.16 -4.37 -20.51
C PRO A 166 6.33 -5.59 -20.05
N GLY A 167 6.92 -6.50 -19.26
CA GLY A 167 6.23 -7.64 -18.66
C GLY A 167 5.11 -7.25 -17.68
N ALA A 168 5.20 -6.07 -17.04
CA ALA A 168 4.24 -5.58 -16.06
C ALA A 168 2.81 -5.53 -16.62
N TRP A 169 2.62 -5.00 -17.84
CA TRP A 169 1.31 -4.89 -18.48
C TRP A 169 0.68 -6.26 -18.75
N ARG A 170 1.49 -7.21 -19.24
CA ARG A 170 1.02 -8.56 -19.55
C ARG A 170 0.53 -9.28 -18.30
N VAL A 171 1.32 -9.22 -17.22
CA VAL A 171 0.98 -9.85 -15.94
C VAL A 171 -0.21 -9.17 -15.31
N LEU A 172 -0.24 -7.82 -15.25
CA LEU A 172 -1.38 -7.06 -14.73
C LEU A 172 -2.70 -7.48 -15.39
N ARG A 173 -2.72 -7.51 -16.73
CA ARG A 173 -3.94 -7.84 -17.49
C ARG A 173 -4.41 -9.28 -17.25
N ARG A 174 -3.47 -10.23 -17.12
CA ARG A 174 -3.76 -11.66 -16.93
C ARG A 174 -4.13 -12.00 -15.50
N ASP A 175 -3.43 -11.42 -14.52
CA ASP A 175 -3.42 -11.89 -13.14
C ASP A 175 -4.09 -10.92 -12.15
N GLY A 176 -4.25 -9.64 -12.50
CA GLY A 176 -4.69 -8.61 -11.55
C GLY A 176 -6.09 -8.80 -10.97
N LYS A 177 -6.90 -9.69 -11.57
CA LYS A 177 -8.25 -10.05 -11.09
C LYS A 177 -8.30 -11.37 -10.31
N LYS A 178 -7.16 -12.08 -10.19
CA LYS A 178 -7.11 -13.38 -9.50
C LYS A 178 -7.17 -13.23 -7.97
N HIS A 179 -6.61 -12.15 -7.45
CA HIS A 179 -6.54 -11.92 -6.00
C HIS A 179 -7.95 -11.69 -5.40
N PRO A 180 -8.24 -12.17 -4.17
CA PRO A 180 -9.54 -11.94 -3.52
C PRO A 180 -9.87 -10.46 -3.31
N SER A 181 -8.86 -9.64 -2.95
CA SER A 181 -9.00 -8.18 -2.93
C SER A 181 -8.91 -7.62 -4.36
N PRO A 182 -9.91 -6.82 -4.79
CA PRO A 182 -9.96 -6.23 -6.13
C PRO A 182 -8.91 -5.12 -6.35
N ASN A 183 -8.24 -4.68 -5.28
CA ASN A 183 -7.26 -3.60 -5.29
C ASN A 183 -5.84 -4.18 -5.22
N ALA A 184 -5.56 -4.98 -4.19
CA ALA A 184 -4.23 -5.57 -3.99
C ALA A 184 -3.78 -6.38 -5.22
N GLY A 185 -4.69 -7.16 -5.83
CA GLY A 185 -4.37 -7.94 -7.03
C GLY A 185 -3.86 -7.10 -8.20
N GLN A 186 -4.40 -5.90 -8.40
CA GLN A 186 -3.94 -5.00 -9.47
C GLN A 186 -2.49 -4.59 -9.24
N VAL A 187 -2.15 -4.20 -8.02
CA VAL A 187 -0.84 -3.65 -7.70
C VAL A 187 0.21 -4.76 -7.59
N GLU A 188 -0.11 -5.85 -6.90
CA GLU A 188 0.78 -7.01 -6.79
C GLU A 188 1.08 -7.64 -8.16
N ALA A 189 0.09 -7.81 -9.04
CA ALA A 189 0.32 -8.34 -10.39
C ALA A 189 1.22 -7.40 -11.22
N ALA A 190 1.01 -6.08 -11.13
CA ALA A 190 1.86 -5.12 -11.81
C ALA A 190 3.32 -5.17 -11.30
N PHE A 191 3.51 -5.25 -9.98
CA PHE A 191 4.85 -5.39 -9.37
C PHE A 191 5.50 -6.72 -9.76
N ALA A 192 4.76 -7.83 -9.73
CA ALA A 192 5.26 -9.15 -10.14
C ALA A 192 5.82 -9.13 -11.56
N GLY A 193 5.07 -8.54 -12.51
CA GLY A 193 5.53 -8.42 -13.89
C GLY A 193 6.64 -7.37 -14.09
N ALA A 194 6.67 -6.28 -13.32
CA ALA A 194 7.73 -5.28 -13.40
C ALA A 194 9.07 -5.81 -12.84
N LEU A 195 9.01 -6.60 -11.78
CA LEU A 195 10.17 -7.18 -11.10
C LEU A 195 10.60 -8.52 -11.68
N ASP A 196 9.77 -9.14 -12.53
CA ASP A 196 10.00 -10.48 -13.10
C ASP A 196 10.10 -11.55 -12.01
N VAL A 197 9.11 -11.55 -11.11
CA VAL A 197 8.97 -12.46 -9.98
C VAL A 197 7.56 -13.06 -9.92
N ARG A 198 7.39 -14.12 -9.12
CA ARG A 198 6.09 -14.73 -8.82
C ARG A 198 5.66 -14.43 -7.39
N LEU A 199 4.54 -13.72 -7.24
CA LEU A 199 3.90 -13.40 -5.97
C LEU A 199 2.69 -14.32 -5.73
N GLY A 200 2.13 -14.28 -4.52
CA GLY A 200 1.04 -15.15 -4.06
C GLY A 200 1.55 -16.49 -3.51
N GLY A 201 0.66 -17.48 -3.45
CA GLY A 201 0.93 -18.78 -2.86
C GLY A 201 0.42 -18.89 -1.42
N VAL A 202 1.06 -19.75 -0.62
CA VAL A 202 0.61 -20.08 0.75
C VAL A 202 1.04 -19.00 1.74
N ASN A 203 0.07 -18.43 2.45
CA ASN A 203 0.27 -17.47 3.55
C ASN A 203 -0.37 -18.02 4.83
N ALA A 204 0.24 -17.74 5.98
CA ALA A 204 -0.29 -18.07 7.29
C ALA A 204 -0.67 -16.81 8.07
N TYR A 205 -1.80 -16.84 8.77
CA TYR A 205 -2.34 -15.76 9.59
C TYR A 205 -2.90 -16.33 10.89
N GLY A 206 -2.22 -16.15 12.01
CA GLY A 206 -2.71 -16.58 13.34
C GLY A 206 -3.18 -18.05 13.36
N GLY A 207 -2.39 -18.96 12.78
CA GLY A 207 -2.71 -20.38 12.66
C GLY A 207 -3.64 -20.77 11.50
N ARG A 208 -4.15 -19.83 10.69
CA ARG A 208 -4.95 -20.12 9.48
C ARG A 208 -4.09 -20.03 8.23
N VAL A 209 -4.17 -21.06 7.39
CA VAL A 209 -3.46 -21.09 6.10
C VAL A 209 -4.40 -20.64 4.99
N GLU A 210 -4.01 -19.58 4.27
CA GLU A 210 -4.69 -19.07 3.08
C GLU A 210 -3.82 -19.34 1.84
N ARG A 211 -4.41 -19.91 0.79
CA ARG A 211 -3.73 -20.09 -0.50
C ARG A 211 -4.18 -19.01 -1.48
N ARG A 212 -3.31 -18.01 -1.68
CA ARG A 212 -3.55 -16.94 -2.66
C ARG A 212 -3.15 -17.42 -4.06
N PRO A 213 -3.90 -17.04 -5.11
CA PRO A 213 -3.50 -17.31 -6.49
C PRO A 213 -2.13 -16.70 -6.79
N GLU A 214 -1.31 -17.44 -7.54
CA GLU A 214 -0.01 -16.92 -7.97
C GLU A 214 -0.18 -15.88 -9.09
N MET A 215 0.67 -14.84 -9.03
CA MET A 215 0.70 -13.73 -9.98
C MET A 215 2.12 -13.53 -10.48
N GLY A 216 2.28 -13.41 -11.80
CA GLY A 216 3.58 -13.31 -12.47
C GLY A 216 4.17 -14.66 -12.90
N ASP A 217 5.10 -14.59 -13.85
CA ASP A 217 5.76 -15.75 -14.48
C ASP A 217 7.21 -15.96 -14.00
N GLY A 218 7.71 -15.04 -13.17
CA GLY A 218 9.09 -15.02 -12.76
C GLY A 218 9.46 -16.05 -11.70
N ARG A 219 10.68 -15.93 -11.21
CA ARG A 219 11.17 -16.74 -10.08
C ARG A 219 10.54 -16.30 -8.75
N VAL A 220 10.67 -17.13 -7.72
CA VAL A 220 10.33 -16.74 -6.35
C VAL A 220 11.19 -15.53 -5.94
N PRO A 221 10.61 -14.52 -5.27
CA PRO A 221 11.37 -13.37 -4.78
C PRO A 221 12.55 -13.79 -3.89
N GLU A 222 13.68 -13.13 -4.11
CA GLU A 222 14.87 -13.23 -3.29
C GLU A 222 15.11 -11.90 -2.59
N VAL A 223 16.06 -11.86 -1.65
CA VAL A 223 16.36 -10.67 -0.84
C VAL A 223 16.67 -9.45 -1.72
N ARG A 224 17.36 -9.64 -2.86
CA ARG A 224 17.65 -8.57 -3.84
C ARG A 224 16.39 -7.89 -4.40
N ASP A 225 15.27 -8.61 -4.46
CA ASP A 225 14.03 -8.09 -5.02
C ASP A 225 13.32 -7.14 -4.07
N ILE A 226 13.59 -7.21 -2.76
CA ILE A 226 13.09 -6.23 -1.79
C ILE A 226 13.60 -4.84 -2.15
N ARG A 227 14.90 -4.70 -2.40
CA ARG A 227 15.50 -3.41 -2.80
C ARG A 227 14.95 -2.93 -4.14
N ARG A 228 14.71 -3.85 -5.08
CA ARG A 228 14.10 -3.51 -6.38
C ARG A 228 12.66 -3.03 -6.23
N ALA A 229 11.87 -3.67 -5.36
CA ALA A 229 10.51 -3.27 -5.03
C ALA A 229 10.47 -1.89 -4.37
N VAL A 230 11.35 -1.61 -3.41
CA VAL A 230 11.45 -0.27 -2.78
C VAL A 230 11.83 0.80 -3.81
N LYS A 231 12.79 0.53 -4.71
CA LYS A 231 13.15 1.46 -5.78
C LYS A 231 11.97 1.73 -6.73
N LEU A 232 11.24 0.69 -7.12
CA LEU A 232 10.05 0.82 -7.97
C LEU A 232 8.94 1.61 -7.25
N SER A 233 8.69 1.33 -5.97
CA SER A 233 7.75 2.08 -5.13
C SER A 233 8.08 3.57 -5.06
N ALA A 234 9.36 3.91 -4.89
CA ALA A 234 9.82 5.30 -4.90
C ALA A 234 9.63 5.97 -6.26
N ALA A 235 9.94 5.28 -7.36
CA ALA A 235 9.73 5.79 -8.72
C ALA A 235 8.24 6.03 -9.01
N VAL A 236 7.37 5.10 -8.63
CA VAL A 236 5.91 5.22 -8.78
C VAL A 236 5.37 6.37 -7.93
N THR A 237 5.83 6.52 -6.69
CA THR A 237 5.44 7.63 -5.81
C THR A 237 5.83 8.97 -6.41
N PHE A 238 7.05 9.08 -6.94
CA PHE A 238 7.51 10.29 -7.63
C PHE A 238 6.69 10.57 -8.89
N ALA A 239 6.45 9.57 -9.73
CA ALA A 239 5.63 9.72 -10.93
C ALA A 239 4.20 10.17 -10.60
N ALA A 240 3.58 9.62 -9.55
CA ALA A 240 2.26 10.04 -9.08
C ALA A 240 2.26 11.52 -8.67
N ALA A 241 3.27 11.94 -7.89
CA ALA A 241 3.40 13.33 -7.44
C ALA A 241 3.59 14.29 -8.61
N VAL A 242 4.41 13.94 -9.61
CA VAL A 242 4.60 14.74 -10.83
C VAL A 242 3.30 14.85 -11.61
N VAL A 243 2.64 13.73 -11.92
CA VAL A 243 1.38 13.72 -12.69
C VAL A 243 0.33 14.60 -12.00
N ILE A 244 0.17 14.45 -10.69
CA ILE A 244 -0.81 15.23 -9.92
C ILE A 244 -0.42 16.71 -9.83
N GLY A 245 0.87 17.01 -9.70
CA GLY A 245 1.39 18.37 -9.68
C GLY A 245 1.24 19.10 -11.01
N VAL A 246 1.27 18.40 -12.15
CA VAL A 246 1.03 19.00 -13.48
C VAL A 246 -0.46 19.22 -13.76
N LEU A 247 -1.34 18.40 -13.17
CA LEU A 247 -2.79 18.48 -13.38
C LEU A 247 -3.48 19.57 -12.53
N ARG A 248 -2.74 20.30 -11.69
CA ARG A 248 -3.26 21.31 -10.75
C ARG A 248 -2.58 22.65 -10.91
#